data_AF-A0AAV2FQZ6-F1
#
_entry.id   AF-A0AAV2FQZ6-F1
#
_cell.length_a   1.000
_cell.length_b   1.000
_cell.length_c   1.000
_cell.angle_alpha   90.00
_cell.angle_beta   90.00
_cell.angle_gamma   90.00
#
_symmetry.space_group_name_H-M   'P 1'
#
loop_
_entity.id
_entity.type
_entity.pdbx_description
1 polymer ?
#
loop_
_entity_poly.entity_id
_entity_poly.type
_entity_poly.pdbx_seq_one_letter_code
_entity_poly.pdbx_strand_id
1 'polypeptide(L)'
;MNNTIICQNGHEECQLNTVQACSIDILHDVDKSYALISCMELFVIEGKHNSWHECFESLGLSDQRIVDCYNSSNGTKLDVLLSQETSSLVPPPTFVPWIVINKLSIGKDYGNFTVYVCNEYKGQPAPAACNSLPPQGSKVAVSNLDDLQACHKKEAMNMTSLERLRE
;
A
#
# COMPACT_ATOMS: atom_id res chain seq x y z
N MET A 1 -7.82 -16.89 19.07
CA MET A 1 -8.37 -16.12 17.94
C MET A 1 -8.26 -17.01 16.72
N ASN A 2 -9.30 -17.08 15.89
CA ASN A 2 -9.25 -17.86 14.66
C ASN A 2 -8.44 -17.05 13.65
N ASN A 3 -7.20 -17.44 13.34
CA ASN A 3 -6.29 -16.70 12.44
C ASN A 3 -6.66 -16.90 10.96
N THR A 4 -7.93 -17.15 10.67
CA THR A 4 -8.44 -17.34 9.32
C THR A 4 -8.65 -15.98 8.69
N ILE A 5 -7.88 -15.68 7.65
CA ILE A 5 -8.08 -14.50 6.80
C ILE A 5 -9.22 -14.83 5.81
N ILE A 6 -10.18 -13.91 5.71
CA ILE A 6 -11.32 -14.01 4.80
C ILE A 6 -11.32 -12.76 3.94
N CYS A 7 -11.30 -12.93 2.62
CA CYS A 7 -11.28 -11.84 1.65
C CYS A 7 -12.62 -11.78 0.90
N GLN A 8 -13.01 -10.57 0.47
CA GLN A 8 -14.33 -10.29 -0.10
C GLN A 8 -14.52 -10.96 -1.47
N ASN A 9 -13.43 -11.09 -2.22
CA ASN A 9 -13.38 -11.69 -3.54
C ASN A 9 -12.89 -13.15 -3.50
N GLY A 10 -12.93 -13.79 -2.33
CA GLY A 10 -12.65 -15.22 -2.17
C GLY A 10 -11.16 -15.57 -2.03
N HIS A 11 -10.83 -16.82 -2.34
CA HIS A 11 -9.51 -17.39 -2.05
C HIS A 11 -8.39 -16.76 -2.89
N GLU A 12 -8.67 -16.43 -4.15
CA GLU A 12 -7.69 -15.85 -5.09
C GLU A 12 -7.20 -14.47 -4.60
N GLU A 13 -8.11 -13.64 -4.07
CA GLU A 13 -7.73 -12.36 -3.45
C GLU A 13 -6.86 -12.57 -2.22
N CYS A 14 -7.22 -13.51 -1.33
CA CYS A 14 -6.37 -13.82 -0.18
C CYS A 14 -4.99 -14.31 -0.61
N GLN A 15 -4.91 -15.18 -1.62
CA GLN A 15 -3.65 -15.68 -2.15
C GLN A 15 -2.77 -14.52 -2.64
N LEU A 16 -3.32 -13.64 -3.48
CA LEU A 16 -2.54 -12.53 -4.04
C LEU A 16 -2.15 -11.52 -2.96
N ASN A 17 -3.02 -11.23 -1.99
CA ASN A 17 -2.67 -10.39 -0.84
C ASN A 17 -1.46 -10.95 -0.08
N THR A 18 -1.44 -12.27 0.20
CA THR A 18 -0.30 -12.90 0.88
C THR A 18 0.98 -12.83 0.04
N VAL A 19 0.90 -13.08 -1.28
CA VAL A 19 2.06 -13.00 -2.19
C VAL A 19 2.61 -11.58 -2.25
N GLN A 20 1.75 -10.57 -2.34
CA GLN A 20 2.14 -9.17 -2.34
C GLN A 20 2.75 -8.75 -0.99
N ALA A 21 2.17 -9.18 0.14
CA ALA A 21 2.74 -8.96 1.46
C ALA A 21 4.14 -9.55 1.60
N CYS A 22 4.32 -10.81 1.19
CA CYS A 22 5.63 -11.47 1.14
C CYS A 22 6.60 -10.76 0.20
N SER A 23 6.14 -10.21 -0.93
CA SER A 23 6.98 -9.46 -1.87
C SER A 23 7.56 -8.20 -1.21
N ILE A 24 6.73 -7.44 -0.49
CA ILE A 24 7.17 -6.24 0.23
C ILE A 24 8.17 -6.63 1.35
N ASP A 25 7.87 -7.70 2.09
CA ASP A 25 8.72 -8.18 3.19
C ASP A 25 10.06 -8.74 2.71
N ILE A 26 10.12 -9.42 1.56
CA ILE A 26 11.35 -10.09 1.10
C ILE A 26 12.26 -9.18 0.24
N LEU A 27 11.67 -8.35 -0.62
CA LEU A 27 12.47 -7.60 -1.61
C LEU A 27 13.20 -6.42 -0.98
N HIS A 28 12.59 -5.75 0.01
CA HIS A 28 13.11 -4.53 0.63
C HIS A 28 13.55 -3.45 -0.38
N ASP A 29 12.91 -3.44 -1.53
CA ASP A 29 13.24 -2.59 -2.68
C ASP A 29 11.91 -2.10 -3.24
N VAL A 30 11.60 -0.83 -2.99
CA VAL A 30 10.27 -0.25 -3.29
C VAL A 30 9.98 -0.31 -4.79
N ASP A 31 10.98 -0.08 -5.63
CA ASP A 31 10.78 -0.10 -7.09
C ASP A 31 10.47 -1.50 -7.59
N LYS A 32 11.17 -2.52 -7.08
CA LYS A 32 10.90 -3.92 -7.44
C LYS A 32 9.56 -4.41 -6.89
N SER A 33 9.26 -4.13 -5.62
CA SER A 33 7.98 -4.50 -5.01
C SER A 33 6.83 -3.84 -5.76
N TYR A 34 6.94 -2.55 -6.07
CA TYR A 34 5.90 -1.83 -6.80
C TYR A 34 5.72 -2.37 -8.22
N ALA A 35 6.81 -2.65 -8.95
CA ALA A 35 6.73 -3.23 -10.29
C ALA A 35 6.06 -4.61 -10.27
N LEU A 36 6.42 -5.47 -9.31
CA LEU A 36 5.85 -6.81 -9.17
C LEU A 36 4.36 -6.76 -8.83
N ILE A 37 3.97 -5.96 -7.82
CA ILE A 37 2.57 -5.77 -7.43
C ILE A 37 1.77 -5.20 -8.60
N SER A 38 2.29 -4.19 -9.30
CA SER A 38 1.60 -3.58 -10.45
C SER A 38 1.36 -4.59 -11.57
N CYS A 39 2.32 -5.48 -11.83
CA CYS A 39 2.13 -6.57 -12.80
C CYS A 39 1.01 -7.53 -12.37
N MET A 40 1.00 -7.95 -11.09
CA MET A 40 -0.04 -8.83 -10.56
C MET A 40 -1.44 -8.18 -10.63
N GLU A 41 -1.56 -6.90 -10.26
CA GLU A 41 -2.81 -6.15 -10.32
C GLU A 41 -3.35 -6.02 -11.75
N LEU A 42 -2.46 -5.86 -12.75
CA LEU A 42 -2.86 -5.88 -14.16
C LEU A 42 -3.45 -7.24 -14.56
N PHE A 43 -2.87 -8.34 -14.09
CA PHE A 43 -3.42 -9.68 -14.35
C PHE A 43 -4.77 -9.89 -13.66
N VAL A 44 -4.98 -9.35 -12.46
CA VAL A 44 -6.29 -9.36 -11.81
C VAL A 44 -7.33 -8.63 -12.67
N ILE A 45 -7.00 -7.45 -13.20
CA ILE A 45 -7.88 -6.69 -14.09
C ILE A 45 -8.21 -7.48 -15.38
N GLU A 46 -7.25 -8.24 -15.90
CA GLU A 46 -7.43 -9.10 -17.07
C GLU A 46 -8.12 -10.44 -16.77
N GLY A 47 -8.46 -10.72 -15.51
CA GLY A 47 -9.07 -11.99 -15.09
C GLY A 47 -8.10 -13.18 -15.07
N LYS A 48 -6.79 -12.91 -15.03
CA LYS A 48 -5.70 -13.90 -15.05
C LYS A 48 -5.05 -14.06 -13.67
N HIS A 49 -5.84 -14.10 -12.60
CA HIS A 49 -5.34 -14.19 -11.22
C HIS A 49 -4.33 -15.33 -11.02
N ASN A 50 -4.50 -16.48 -11.66
CA ASN A 50 -3.60 -17.65 -11.53
C ASN A 50 -2.24 -17.49 -12.23
N SER A 51 -2.06 -16.48 -13.08
CA SER A 51 -0.83 -16.25 -13.83
C SER A 51 0.18 -15.37 -13.09
N TRP A 52 -0.05 -15.02 -11.83
CA TRP A 52 0.79 -14.09 -11.06
C TRP A 52 2.29 -14.46 -11.02
N HIS A 53 2.63 -15.75 -11.16
CA HIS A 53 4.02 -16.22 -11.26
C HIS A 53 4.76 -15.66 -12.49
N GLU A 54 4.07 -15.42 -13.61
CA GLU A 54 4.70 -14.91 -14.84
C GLU A 54 5.24 -13.49 -14.67
N CYS A 55 4.76 -12.74 -13.66
CA CYS A 55 5.28 -11.42 -13.32
C CYS A 55 6.73 -11.47 -12.81
N PHE A 56 7.16 -12.56 -12.16
CA PHE A 56 8.54 -12.70 -11.71
C PHE A 56 9.49 -12.81 -12.90
N GLU A 57 9.16 -13.69 -13.85
CA GLU A 57 9.94 -13.88 -15.06
C GLU A 57 10.00 -12.61 -15.90
N SER A 58 8.85 -11.96 -16.10
CA SER A 58 8.73 -10.72 -16.88
C SER A 58 9.56 -9.56 -16.33
N LEU A 59 9.80 -9.55 -15.02
CA LEU A 59 10.59 -8.53 -14.33
C LEU A 59 12.02 -8.97 -14.02
N GLY A 60 12.42 -10.19 -14.38
CA GLY A 60 13.73 -10.76 -14.05
C GLY A 60 13.96 -10.92 -12.55
N LEU A 61 12.90 -11.17 -11.78
CA LEU A 61 12.93 -11.39 -10.33
C LEU A 61 12.94 -12.89 -10.01
N SER A 62 13.63 -13.26 -8.94
CA SER A 62 13.55 -14.61 -8.38
C SER A 62 12.33 -14.72 -7.47
N ASP A 63 11.49 -15.72 -7.72
CA ASP A 63 10.26 -16.00 -6.97
C ASP A 63 10.49 -16.83 -5.70
N GLN A 64 11.53 -17.68 -5.68
CA GLN A 64 11.77 -18.68 -4.63
C GLN A 64 11.54 -18.17 -3.21
N ARG A 65 12.21 -17.08 -2.79
CA ARG A 65 12.08 -16.57 -1.41
C ARG A 65 10.68 -16.03 -1.09
N ILE A 66 9.98 -15.49 -2.08
CA ILE A 66 8.61 -14.98 -1.93
C ILE A 66 7.63 -16.14 -1.88
N VAL A 67 7.80 -17.14 -2.74
CA VAL A 67 7.02 -18.38 -2.74
C VAL A 67 7.24 -19.17 -1.44
N ASP A 68 8.46 -19.21 -0.92
CA ASP A 68 8.77 -19.82 0.38
C ASP A 68 8.07 -19.08 1.52
N CYS A 69 8.07 -17.74 1.50
CA CYS A 69 7.31 -16.93 2.45
C CYS A 69 5.82 -17.26 2.40
N TYR A 70 5.24 -17.28 1.19
CA TYR A 70 3.82 -17.59 0.93
C TYR A 70 3.42 -18.99 1.44
N ASN A 71 4.25 -20.01 1.17
CA ASN A 71 4.00 -21.39 1.58
C ASN A 71 4.29 -21.67 3.05
N SER A 72 4.90 -20.72 3.77
CA SER A 72 5.23 -20.86 5.19
C SER A 72 4.22 -20.14 6.09
N SER A 73 4.35 -20.32 7.41
CA SER A 73 3.58 -19.54 8.38
C SER A 73 3.85 -18.03 8.32
N ASN A 74 4.91 -17.59 7.63
CA ASN A 74 5.26 -16.18 7.55
C ASN A 74 4.21 -15.39 6.76
N GLY A 75 3.73 -15.90 5.61
CA GLY A 75 2.66 -15.26 4.86
C GLY A 75 1.41 -14.97 5.72
N THR A 76 0.92 -15.97 6.47
CA THR A 76 -0.22 -15.77 7.38
C THR A 76 0.06 -14.77 8.50
N LYS A 77 1.28 -14.74 9.05
CA LYS A 77 1.65 -13.73 10.06
C LYS A 77 1.63 -12.32 9.47
N LEU A 78 2.14 -12.16 8.25
CA LEU A 78 2.13 -10.90 7.52
C LEU A 78 0.69 -10.40 7.31
N ASP A 79 -0.21 -11.27 6.84
CA ASP A 79 -1.61 -10.91 6.61
C ASP A 79 -2.30 -10.44 7.91
N VAL A 80 -2.06 -11.14 9.03
CA VAL A 80 -2.62 -10.74 10.34
C VAL A 80 -2.10 -9.37 10.76
N LEU A 81 -0.80 -9.09 10.60
CA LEU A 81 -0.19 -7.81 10.94
C LEU A 81 -0.73 -6.67 10.07
N LEU A 82 -0.80 -6.88 8.75
CA LEU A 82 -1.32 -5.88 7.82
C LEU A 82 -2.83 -5.63 8.02
N SER A 83 -3.59 -6.65 8.39
CA SER A 83 -5.00 -6.51 8.79
C SER A 83 -5.15 -5.68 10.08
N GLN A 84 -4.28 -5.89 11.07
CA GLN A 84 -4.24 -5.06 12.28
C GLN A 84 -3.87 -3.60 11.97
N GLU A 85 -2.87 -3.39 11.12
CA GLU A 85 -2.48 -2.05 10.67
C GLU A 85 -3.66 -1.35 9.98
N THR A 86 -4.32 -2.01 9.03
CA THR A 86 -5.47 -1.47 8.29
C THR A 86 -6.65 -1.16 9.21
N SER A 87 -6.97 -2.05 10.16
CA SER A 87 -8.08 -1.87 11.11
C SER A 87 -7.80 -0.81 12.18
N SER A 88 -6.52 -0.44 12.39
CA SER A 88 -6.11 0.62 13.31
C SER A 88 -6.22 2.04 12.72
N LEU A 89 -6.50 2.15 11.41
CA LEU A 89 -6.64 3.46 10.75
C LEU A 89 -7.83 4.25 11.31
N VAL A 90 -7.67 5.57 11.38
CA VAL A 90 -8.67 6.50 11.88
C VAL A 90 -9.01 7.54 10.80
N PRO A 91 -10.29 7.65 10.38
CA PRO A 91 -11.39 6.76 10.72
C PRO A 91 -11.19 5.36 10.12
N PRO A 92 -11.89 4.32 10.65
CA PRO A 92 -11.84 2.99 10.07
C PRO A 92 -12.22 3.01 8.58
N PRO A 93 -11.49 2.30 7.70
CA PRO A 93 -11.79 2.25 6.28
C PRO A 93 -13.19 1.65 6.05
N THR A 94 -13.97 2.29 5.18
CA THR A 94 -15.34 1.84 4.83
C THR A 94 -15.48 1.41 3.37
N PHE A 95 -14.41 1.58 2.59
CA PHE A 95 -14.29 1.16 1.19
C PHE A 95 -12.81 1.07 0.82
N VAL A 96 -12.51 0.44 -0.31
CA VAL A 96 -11.19 0.44 -0.95
C VAL A 96 -11.28 1.06 -2.36
N PRO A 97 -10.21 1.72 -2.85
CA PRO A 97 -8.95 2.01 -2.18
C PRO A 97 -9.10 3.09 -1.08
N TRP A 98 -8.34 2.96 0.02
CA TRP A 98 -8.32 3.93 1.12
C TRP A 98 -6.99 4.69 1.15
N ILE A 99 -6.99 5.93 0.66
CA ILE A 99 -5.78 6.74 0.49
C ILE A 99 -5.61 7.70 1.67
N VAL A 100 -4.44 7.64 2.32
CA VAL A 100 -4.06 8.49 3.44
C VAL A 100 -2.87 9.36 3.04
N ILE A 101 -3.00 10.68 3.19
CA ILE A 101 -1.96 11.67 2.94
C ILE A 101 -1.73 12.43 4.23
N ASN A 102 -0.50 12.40 4.76
CA ASN A 102 -0.13 13.04 6.03
C ASN A 102 -1.12 12.72 7.18
N LYS A 103 -1.47 11.43 7.34
CA LYS A 103 -2.41 10.90 8.35
C LYS A 103 -3.89 11.26 8.11
N LEU A 104 -4.22 11.96 7.03
CA LEU A 104 -5.59 12.32 6.67
C LEU A 104 -6.08 11.49 5.48
N SER A 105 -7.23 10.86 5.62
CA SER A 105 -7.89 10.19 4.49
C SER A 105 -8.52 11.21 3.56
N ILE A 106 -8.32 11.05 2.25
CA ILE A 106 -9.00 11.85 1.21
C ILE A 106 -10.34 11.25 0.79
N GLY A 107 -10.74 10.13 1.43
CA GLY A 107 -12.04 9.51 1.21
C GLY A 107 -12.27 9.12 -0.25
N LYS A 108 -13.50 9.36 -0.73
CA LYS A 108 -13.93 8.98 -2.07
C LYS A 108 -13.29 9.82 -3.19
N ASP A 109 -12.51 10.85 -2.84
CA ASP A 109 -11.77 11.66 -3.81
C ASP A 109 -10.40 11.04 -4.17
N TYR A 110 -10.24 9.73 -3.97
CA TYR A 110 -9.01 8.99 -4.26
C TYR A 110 -8.52 9.16 -5.71
N GLY A 111 -9.41 9.41 -6.67
CA GLY A 111 -9.03 9.67 -8.06
C GLY A 111 -8.22 10.96 -8.23
N ASN A 112 -8.35 11.91 -7.30
CA ASN A 112 -7.63 13.18 -7.30
C ASN A 112 -6.40 13.17 -6.38
N PHE A 113 -5.91 12.01 -5.92
CA PHE A 113 -4.81 11.90 -4.95
C PHE A 113 -3.58 12.73 -5.34
N THR A 114 -3.26 12.85 -6.64
CA THR A 114 -2.12 13.64 -7.12
C THR A 114 -2.24 15.12 -6.74
N VAL A 115 -3.45 15.69 -6.76
CA VAL A 115 -3.71 17.07 -6.33
C VAL A 115 -3.39 17.24 -4.85
N TYR A 116 -3.85 16.32 -4.01
CA TYR A 116 -3.57 16.34 -2.59
C TYR A 116 -2.07 16.19 -2.29
N VAL A 117 -1.38 15.26 -2.97
CA VAL A 117 0.07 15.08 -2.82
C VAL A 117 0.82 16.36 -3.19
N CYS A 118 0.46 17.00 -4.32
CA CYS A 118 1.08 18.23 -4.75
C CYS A 118 0.82 19.41 -3.81
N ASN A 119 -0.39 19.50 -3.24
CA ASN A 119 -0.72 20.53 -2.24
C ASN A 119 0.10 20.37 -0.94
N GLU A 120 0.39 19.13 -0.55
CA GLU A 120 1.19 18.82 0.63
C GLU A 120 2.72 18.87 0.38
N TYR A 121 3.15 18.95 -0.89
CA TYR A 121 4.56 18.99 -1.24
C TYR A 121 5.20 20.33 -0.91
N LYS A 122 6.14 20.32 0.04
CA LYS A 122 6.85 21.52 0.51
C LYS A 122 8.21 21.74 -0.15
N GLY A 123 8.64 20.83 -1.02
CA GLY A 123 9.95 20.91 -1.69
C GLY A 123 9.97 21.98 -2.80
N GLN A 124 11.16 22.43 -3.16
CA GLN A 124 11.38 23.38 -4.25
C GLN A 124 12.54 22.90 -5.14
N PRO A 125 12.37 22.87 -6.47
CA PRO A 125 11.12 23.13 -7.20
C PRO A 125 10.09 22.00 -7.01
N ALA A 126 8.81 22.31 -7.21
CA ALA A 126 7.76 21.29 -7.28
C ALA A 126 7.97 20.39 -8.52
N PRO A 127 7.62 19.08 -8.45
CA PRO A 127 7.62 18.21 -9.61
C PRO A 127 6.74 18.75 -10.74
N ALA A 128 7.15 18.54 -12.00
CA ALA A 128 6.41 19.03 -13.16
C ALA A 128 4.94 18.57 -13.20
N ALA A 129 4.67 17.37 -12.69
CA ALA A 129 3.31 16.82 -12.58
C ALA A 129 2.37 17.69 -11.72
N CYS A 130 2.90 18.50 -10.80
CA CYS A 130 2.10 19.41 -9.98
C CYS A 130 1.70 20.71 -10.69
N ASN A 131 2.32 21.03 -11.83
CA ASN A 131 2.10 22.31 -12.52
C ASN A 131 0.83 22.31 -13.40
N SER A 132 0.29 21.14 -13.71
CA SER A 132 -0.83 20.94 -14.64
C SER A 132 -2.15 20.54 -13.96
N LEU A 133 -2.26 20.72 -12.65
CA LEU A 133 -3.42 20.28 -11.87
C LEU A 133 -4.46 21.40 -11.72
N PRO A 134 -5.76 21.09 -11.83
CA PRO A 134 -6.82 22.08 -11.60
C PRO A 134 -6.77 22.58 -10.14
N PRO A 135 -7.09 23.86 -9.87
CA PRO A 135 -7.18 24.39 -8.52
C PRO A 135 -8.22 23.60 -7.71
N GLN A 136 -7.86 23.08 -6.54
CA GLN A 136 -8.79 22.28 -5.75
C GLN A 136 -9.87 23.16 -5.10
N GLY A 137 -11.14 22.83 -5.38
CA GLY A 137 -12.29 23.22 -4.60
C GLY A 137 -12.45 22.30 -3.38
N SER A 138 -12.84 22.91 -2.25
CA SER A 138 -13.13 22.29 -0.95
C SER A 138 -11.93 21.90 -0.10
N LYS A 139 -11.43 22.90 0.66
CA LYS A 139 -10.70 22.69 1.91
C LYS A 139 -11.55 21.78 2.82
N VAL A 140 -11.10 20.56 3.08
CA VAL A 140 -11.59 19.81 4.24
C VAL A 140 -11.09 20.58 5.46
N ALA A 141 -12.01 21.22 6.18
CA ALA A 141 -11.70 21.99 7.37
C ALA A 141 -11.20 21.04 8.47
N VAL A 142 -9.89 21.01 8.69
CA VAL A 142 -9.33 20.42 9.91
C VAL A 142 -9.40 21.49 10.99
N SER A 143 -10.28 21.28 11.96
CA SER A 143 -10.33 22.03 13.21
C SER A 143 -9.13 21.63 14.07
N ASN A 144 -8.18 22.57 14.20
CA ASN A 144 -6.92 22.48 14.96
C ASN A 144 -5.74 21.81 14.22
N LEU A 145 -4.80 22.68 13.84
CA LEU A 145 -3.52 22.36 13.19
C LEU A 145 -2.50 21.75 14.17
N ASP A 146 -2.74 21.86 15.48
CA ASP A 146 -1.75 21.57 16.53
C ASP A 146 -1.67 20.06 16.89
N ASP A 147 -2.65 19.25 16.48
CA ASP A 147 -2.63 17.78 16.70
C ASP A 147 -1.96 17.00 15.55
N LEU A 148 -1.59 17.68 14.46
CA LEU A 148 -0.82 17.08 13.37
C LEU A 148 0.67 17.12 13.72
N GLN A 149 1.15 16.07 14.38
CA GLN A 149 2.55 15.67 14.22
C GLN A 149 2.79 15.35 12.74
N ALA A 150 3.23 16.36 11.99
CA ALA A 150 3.70 16.22 10.63
C ALA A 150 4.85 15.22 10.60
N CYS A 151 4.85 14.31 9.62
CA CYS A 151 5.97 13.41 9.39
C CYS A 151 7.17 14.25 8.93
N HIS A 152 8.02 14.65 9.87
CA HIS A 152 9.24 15.36 9.57
C HIS A 152 10.23 14.40 8.90
N LYS A 153 10.75 14.82 7.75
CA LYS A 153 11.73 14.17 6.87
C LYS A 153 13.06 13.74 7.54
N LYS A 154 13.18 13.79 8.86
CA LYS A 154 14.30 13.24 9.64
C LYS A 154 14.02 11.86 10.22
N GLU A 155 12.76 11.45 10.24
CA GLU A 155 12.37 10.06 10.36
C GLU A 155 11.64 9.76 9.05
N ALA A 156 12.22 8.92 8.19
CA ALA A 156 11.33 8.06 7.43
C ALA A 156 10.49 7.39 8.52
N MET A 157 9.23 7.77 8.65
CA MET A 157 8.30 6.91 9.36
C MET A 157 8.46 5.60 8.61
N ASN A 158 8.99 4.57 9.26
CA ASN A 158 9.04 3.21 8.75
C ASN A 158 7.61 2.85 8.39
N MET A 159 7.18 3.17 7.17
CA MET A 159 5.81 2.97 6.68
C MET A 159 5.61 1.51 6.26
N THR A 160 6.22 0.62 7.02
CA THR A 160 5.96 -0.79 6.96
C THR A 160 6.05 -1.29 8.38
N SER A 161 4.93 -1.76 8.93
CA SER A 161 4.94 -2.64 10.11
C SER A 161 5.87 -3.85 9.93
N LEU A 162 6.31 -4.13 8.69
CA LEU A 162 7.34 -5.11 8.33
C LEU A 162 8.72 -4.82 8.92
N GLU A 163 9.07 -3.56 9.22
CA GLU A 163 10.37 -3.29 9.87
C GLU A 163 10.43 -3.80 11.31
N ARG A 164 9.28 -3.98 11.97
CA ARG A 164 9.17 -4.61 13.30
C ARG A 164 9.32 -6.13 13.29
N LEU A 165 9.43 -6.77 12.12
CA LEU A 165 9.70 -8.21 12.00
C LEU A 165 11.19 -8.57 12.11
N ARG A 166 12.04 -7.56 12.32
CA ARG A 166 13.51 -7.69 12.35
C ARG A 166 14.09 -7.80 13.76
N GLU A 167 13.25 -7.99 14.79
CA GLU A 167 13.67 -8.27 16.18
C GLU A 167 13.36 -9.73 16.59
#